data_AF-A0AAV2LQR5-F1
#
_entry.id   AF-A0AAV2LQR5-F1
#
_cell.length_a   1.000
_cell.length_b   1.000
_cell.length_c   1.000
_cell.angle_alpha   90.00
_cell.angle_beta   90.00
_cell.angle_gamma   90.00
#
_symmetry.space_group_name_H-M   'P 1'
#
loop_
_entity.id
_entity.type
_entity.pdbx_description
1 polymer ?
#
loop_
_entity_poly.entity_id
_entity_poly.type
_entity_poly.pdbx_seq_one_letter_code
_entity_poly.pdbx_strand_id
1 'polypeptide(L)'
;MSCPPDESEDKESPPSEELECKICYQRYNVHSRKPKILDCLHRVCGRCLVKILDNADISGSVPCPFCRHQIEITEYEVSALPDDTNILFHLASRDRSTSSDLNKEVVLNPKSFSSSSPSQDSSNCLVITIMEVPRHSRSPSRNGSSEVYAEQSLDSLSIGKAEEKLSLLRQQKEESVLKEEKTQHYLEAVVSVAEHISLERNHLLHMASALEQEKQRFICKILNGTVRLGKLQKEVQVRLKSPLNIS
;
A
#
# COMPACT_ATOMS: atom_id res chain seq x y z
N MET A 1 21.24 4.71 41.64
CA MET A 1 21.78 4.20 40.37
C MET A 1 21.20 2.83 40.15
N SER A 2 20.25 2.73 39.21
CA SER A 2 19.89 1.55 38.40
C SER A 2 18.66 1.98 37.58
N CYS A 3 18.88 2.29 36.30
CA CYS A 3 17.80 2.47 35.33
C CYS A 3 17.03 1.15 35.12
N PRO A 4 15.74 1.19 34.81
CA PRO A 4 15.04 0.02 34.27
C PRO A 4 15.51 -0.26 32.82
N PRO A 5 15.42 -1.51 32.36
CA PRO A 5 15.72 -1.86 30.99
C PRO A 5 14.68 -1.27 30.02
N ASP A 6 15.22 -0.79 28.92
CA ASP A 6 14.60 -0.30 27.69
C ASP A 6 13.76 -1.41 27.04
N GLU A 7 12.43 -1.30 27.13
CA GLU A 7 11.54 -2.11 26.29
C GLU A 7 11.52 -1.47 24.89
N SER A 8 12.44 -1.97 24.06
CA SER A 8 12.44 -1.73 22.63
C SER A 8 11.22 -2.44 22.03
N GLU A 9 10.25 -1.65 21.57
CA GLU A 9 9.16 -2.12 20.73
C GLU A 9 9.75 -2.67 19.42
N ASP A 10 9.97 -3.98 19.40
CA ASP A 10 10.31 -4.73 18.20
C ASP A 10 9.21 -4.55 17.16
N LYS A 11 9.57 -3.93 16.03
CA LYS A 11 8.73 -3.85 14.84
C LYS A 11 8.40 -5.26 14.35
N GLU A 12 7.23 -5.73 14.72
CA GLU A 12 6.69 -7.03 14.30
C GLU A 12 6.47 -7.04 12.78
N SER A 13 7.44 -7.58 12.05
CA SER A 13 7.27 -7.92 10.64
C SER A 13 6.20 -9.02 10.56
N PRO A 14 5.17 -8.89 9.70
CA PRO A 14 4.08 -9.86 9.65
C PRO A 14 4.63 -11.27 9.37
N PRO A 15 4.07 -12.30 10.03
CA PRO A 15 4.51 -13.67 9.84
C PRO A 15 4.44 -14.07 8.37
N SER A 16 5.42 -14.84 7.89
CA SER A 16 5.55 -15.19 6.46
C SER A 16 4.32 -15.85 5.85
N GLU A 17 3.48 -16.45 6.69
CA GLU A 17 2.24 -17.12 6.33
C GLU A 17 1.09 -16.16 5.93
N GLU A 18 1.15 -14.88 6.35
CA GLU A 18 0.19 -13.84 5.93
C GLU A 18 0.48 -13.32 4.51
N LEU A 19 1.71 -13.50 4.04
CA LEU A 19 2.18 -13.10 2.71
C LEU A 19 1.95 -14.18 1.64
N GLU A 20 1.11 -15.17 1.94
CA GLU A 20 0.81 -16.30 1.06
C GLU A 20 -0.70 -16.40 0.75
N CYS A 21 -1.00 -16.81 -0.47
CA CYS A 21 -2.38 -17.01 -0.89
C CYS A 21 -2.93 -18.29 -0.30
N LYS A 22 -4.04 -18.22 0.43
CA LYS A 22 -4.66 -19.39 1.09
C LYS A 22 -5.34 -20.40 0.15
N ILE A 23 -5.29 -20.16 -1.16
CA ILE A 23 -5.80 -21.10 -2.19
C ILE A 23 -4.67 -21.94 -2.77
N CYS A 24 -3.55 -21.30 -3.14
CA CYS A 24 -2.42 -21.99 -3.77
C CYS A 24 -1.20 -22.12 -2.86
N TYR A 25 -1.26 -21.59 -1.64
CA TYR A 25 -0.20 -21.55 -0.63
C TYR A 25 1.14 -20.99 -1.16
N GLN A 26 1.07 -20.16 -2.21
CA GLN A 26 2.24 -19.50 -2.78
C GLN A 26 2.30 -18.04 -2.33
N ARG A 27 3.52 -17.54 -2.11
CA ARG A 27 3.77 -16.11 -1.83
C ARG A 27 3.16 -15.18 -2.87
N TYR A 28 2.59 -14.09 -2.37
CA TYR A 28 2.16 -12.97 -3.21
C TYR A 28 3.36 -12.30 -3.89
N ASN A 29 3.12 -11.70 -5.04
CA ASN A 29 4.11 -10.91 -5.76
C ASN A 29 3.45 -9.73 -6.49
N VAL A 30 4.26 -8.80 -6.96
CA VAL A 30 3.80 -7.58 -7.64
C VAL A 30 3.34 -7.81 -9.10
N HIS A 31 3.36 -9.05 -9.59
CA HIS A 31 3.12 -9.39 -10.99
C HIS A 31 1.84 -10.22 -11.14
N SER A 32 1.95 -11.54 -11.23
CA SER A 32 0.84 -12.47 -11.51
C SER A 32 0.12 -12.96 -10.26
N ARG A 33 0.73 -12.84 -9.08
CA ARG A 33 0.14 -13.24 -7.79
C ARG A 33 -0.09 -12.02 -6.90
N LYS A 34 -0.63 -10.95 -7.47
CA LYS A 34 -1.06 -9.78 -6.69
C LYS A 34 -2.19 -10.16 -5.74
N PRO A 35 -2.18 -9.70 -4.48
CA PRO A 35 -3.25 -9.96 -3.53
C PRO A 35 -4.51 -9.14 -3.88
N LYS A 36 -5.48 -9.72 -4.58
CA LYS A 36 -6.76 -9.06 -4.93
C LYS A 36 -7.74 -9.12 -3.77
N ILE A 37 -8.40 -8.00 -3.47
CA ILE A 37 -9.49 -7.90 -2.49
C ILE A 37 -10.82 -7.99 -3.23
N LEU A 38 -11.66 -8.92 -2.81
CA LEU A 38 -13.02 -9.13 -3.33
C LEU A 38 -14.02 -8.22 -2.59
N ASP A 39 -15.25 -8.07 -3.10
CA ASP A 39 -16.29 -7.23 -2.46
C ASP A 39 -16.66 -7.69 -1.04
N CYS A 40 -16.50 -8.99 -0.77
CA CYS A 40 -16.66 -9.58 0.56
C CYS A 40 -15.41 -9.43 1.46
N LEU A 41 -14.45 -8.59 1.07
CA LEU A 41 -13.19 -8.29 1.76
C LEU A 41 -12.23 -9.46 1.94
N HIS A 42 -12.48 -10.59 1.27
CA HIS A 42 -11.54 -11.71 1.26
C HIS A 42 -10.47 -11.53 0.20
N ARG A 43 -9.29 -12.10 0.48
CA ARG A 43 -8.09 -11.93 -0.34
C ARG A 43 -7.75 -13.18 -1.15
N VAL A 44 -7.56 -13.02 -2.45
CA VAL A 44 -7.17 -14.10 -3.39
C VAL A 44 -6.06 -13.59 -4.31
N CYS A 45 -5.06 -14.42 -4.64
CA CYS A 45 -4.05 -13.96 -5.61
C CYS A 45 -4.65 -13.90 -7.03
N GLY A 46 -4.24 -12.92 -7.84
CA GLY A 46 -4.75 -12.73 -9.22
C GLY A 46 -4.73 -14.02 -10.05
N ARG A 47 -3.65 -14.79 -10.02
CA ARG A 47 -3.55 -16.08 -10.71
C ARG A 47 -4.60 -17.12 -10.26
N CYS A 48 -4.92 -17.19 -8.97
CA CYS A 48 -5.99 -18.09 -8.51
C CYS A 48 -7.36 -17.58 -8.93
N LEU A 49 -7.56 -16.27 -8.91
CA LEU A 49 -8.84 -15.66 -9.28
C LEU A 49 -9.17 -15.90 -10.75
N VAL A 50 -8.20 -15.72 -11.67
CA VAL A 50 -8.35 -16.08 -13.10
C VAL A 50 -8.76 -17.54 -13.25
N LYS A 51 -8.03 -18.47 -12.61
CA LYS A 51 -8.37 -19.90 -12.67
C LYS A 51 -9.76 -20.21 -12.14
N ILE A 52 -10.21 -19.53 -11.08
CA ILE A 52 -11.54 -19.73 -10.51
C ILE A 52 -12.62 -19.29 -11.51
N LEU A 53 -12.38 -18.20 -12.24
CA LEU A 53 -13.28 -17.72 -13.29
C LEU A 53 -13.27 -18.63 -14.52
N ASP A 54 -12.11 -19.14 -14.94
CA ASP A 54 -11.99 -20.07 -16.06
C ASP A 54 -12.78 -21.38 -15.84
N ASN A 55 -12.98 -21.77 -14.58
CA ASN A 55 -13.76 -22.95 -14.20
C ASN A 55 -15.23 -22.63 -13.89
N ALA A 56 -15.62 -21.36 -13.85
CA ALA A 56 -17.00 -20.94 -13.61
C ALA A 56 -17.78 -20.95 -14.94
N ASP A 57 -19.06 -21.33 -14.89
CA ASP A 57 -19.94 -21.25 -16.07
C ASP A 57 -20.04 -19.81 -16.59
N ILE A 58 -20.55 -19.65 -17.83
CA ILE A 58 -20.70 -18.38 -18.58
C ILE A 58 -21.52 -17.31 -17.83
N SER A 59 -22.09 -17.64 -16.67
CA SER A 59 -22.95 -16.80 -15.82
C SER A 59 -22.27 -15.55 -15.22
N GLY A 60 -21.01 -15.24 -15.57
CA GLY A 60 -20.34 -13.97 -15.23
C GLY A 60 -20.16 -13.71 -13.73
N SER A 61 -20.44 -14.72 -12.90
CA SER A 61 -20.42 -14.58 -11.44
C SER A 61 -19.90 -15.86 -10.80
N VAL A 62 -19.01 -15.69 -9.82
CA VAL A 62 -18.34 -16.79 -9.14
C VAL A 62 -18.43 -16.62 -7.62
N PRO A 63 -18.67 -17.68 -6.84
CA PRO A 63 -18.71 -17.56 -5.40
C PRO A 63 -17.31 -17.36 -4.82
N CYS A 64 -17.20 -16.51 -3.80
CA CYS A 64 -15.98 -16.38 -3.02
C CYS A 64 -15.58 -17.73 -2.40
N PRO A 65 -14.32 -18.18 -2.55
CA PRO A 65 -13.86 -19.47 -2.04
C PRO A 65 -13.84 -19.57 -0.51
N PHE A 66 -13.96 -18.44 0.20
CA PHE A 66 -13.94 -18.41 1.66
C PHE A 66 -15.33 -18.27 2.29
N CYS A 67 -16.18 -17.40 1.74
CA CYS A 67 -17.48 -17.08 2.34
C CYS A 67 -18.69 -17.32 1.42
N ARG A 68 -18.47 -17.77 0.18
CA ARG A 68 -19.50 -18.04 -0.84
C ARG A 68 -20.34 -16.82 -1.25
N HIS A 69 -19.93 -15.60 -0.89
CA HIS A 69 -20.52 -14.38 -1.43
C HIS A 69 -20.36 -14.37 -2.95
N GLN A 70 -21.44 -14.06 -3.68
CA GLN A 70 -21.43 -14.02 -5.14
C GLN A 70 -20.63 -12.80 -5.61
N ILE A 71 -19.72 -12.99 -6.55
CA ILE A 71 -18.88 -11.92 -7.07
C ILE A 71 -19.09 -11.84 -8.57
N GLU A 72 -19.54 -10.70 -9.06
CA GLU A 72 -19.69 -10.41 -10.49
C GLU A 72 -18.35 -9.89 -11.01
N ILE A 73 -17.56 -10.79 -11.63
CA ILE A 73 -16.24 -10.45 -12.19
C ILE A 73 -16.07 -11.20 -13.51
N THR A 74 -15.74 -10.47 -14.56
CA THR A 74 -15.25 -10.98 -15.84
C THR A 74 -13.72 -11.04 -15.87
N GLU A 75 -13.12 -11.81 -16.79
CA GLU A 75 -11.65 -11.98 -16.88
C GLU A 75 -10.89 -10.63 -16.95
N TYR A 76 -11.44 -9.65 -17.68
CA TYR A 76 -10.87 -8.30 -17.80
C TYR A 76 -10.97 -7.49 -16.50
N GLU A 77 -11.95 -7.76 -15.66
CA GLU A 77 -12.17 -7.07 -14.37
C GLU A 77 -11.26 -7.58 -13.26
N VAL A 78 -10.65 -8.77 -13.39
CA VAL A 78 -9.69 -9.30 -12.41
C VAL A 78 -8.56 -8.31 -12.17
N SER A 79 -8.04 -7.70 -13.23
CA SER A 79 -6.97 -6.69 -13.11
C SER A 79 -7.45 -5.40 -12.45
N ALA A 80 -8.73 -5.04 -12.63
CA ALA A 80 -9.36 -3.84 -12.08
C ALA A 80 -9.69 -3.94 -10.59
N LEU A 81 -9.77 -5.14 -10.03
CA LEU A 81 -9.99 -5.34 -8.59
C LEU A 81 -8.89 -4.69 -7.74
N PRO A 82 -9.23 -4.14 -6.56
CA PRO A 82 -8.26 -3.52 -5.69
C PRO A 82 -7.20 -4.51 -5.22
N ASP A 83 -5.94 -4.09 -5.30
CA ASP A 83 -4.80 -4.82 -4.72
C ASP A 83 -4.68 -4.49 -3.22
N ASP A 84 -4.24 -5.45 -2.41
CA ASP A 84 -3.89 -5.22 -1.02
C ASP A 84 -2.54 -4.51 -0.89
N THR A 85 -2.61 -3.20 -0.67
CA THR A 85 -1.43 -2.33 -0.61
C THR A 85 -0.54 -2.61 0.61
N ASN A 86 -1.11 -3.11 1.71
CA ASN A 86 -0.35 -3.45 2.92
C ASN A 86 0.59 -4.64 2.64
N ILE A 87 0.08 -5.71 2.04
CA ILE A 87 0.93 -6.83 1.59
C ILE A 87 1.97 -6.36 0.57
N LEU A 88 1.57 -5.57 -0.43
CA LEU A 88 2.50 -5.09 -1.44
C LEU A 88 3.63 -4.25 -0.83
N PHE A 89 3.34 -3.44 0.19
CA PHE A 89 4.34 -2.68 0.94
C PHE A 89 5.31 -3.60 1.70
N HIS A 90 4.81 -4.66 2.33
CA HIS A 90 5.66 -5.66 2.99
C HIS A 90 6.53 -6.46 2.01
N LEU A 91 6.05 -6.69 0.78
CA LEU A 91 6.87 -7.31 -0.27
C LEU A 91 8.00 -6.37 -0.72
N ALA A 92 7.72 -5.07 -0.89
CA ALA A 92 8.71 -4.09 -1.33
C ALA A 92 9.80 -3.82 -0.27
N SER A 93 9.45 -3.86 1.02
CA SER A 93 10.40 -3.67 2.12
C SER A 93 11.33 -4.87 2.33
N ARG A 94 10.86 -6.10 2.06
CA ARG A 94 11.66 -7.32 2.19
C ARG A 94 12.63 -7.52 1.02
N ASP A 95 12.33 -6.97 -0.15
CA ASP A 95 13.22 -7.04 -1.32
C ASP A 95 14.50 -6.20 -1.12
N ARG A 96 14.46 -5.22 -0.20
CA ARG A 96 15.66 -4.45 0.23
C ARG A 96 16.63 -5.27 1.07
N SER A 97 16.15 -6.32 1.74
CA SER A 97 16.98 -7.22 2.56
C SER A 97 17.66 -8.32 1.73
N THR A 98 17.10 -8.69 0.57
CA THR A 98 17.70 -9.65 -0.38
C THR A 98 18.48 -8.97 -1.51
N SER A 99 18.26 -7.68 -1.78
CA SER A 99 18.99 -6.91 -2.79
C SER A 99 20.43 -6.55 -2.38
N SER A 100 20.83 -6.81 -1.13
CA SER A 100 22.19 -6.51 -0.64
C SER A 100 23.28 -7.36 -1.32
N ASP A 101 22.93 -8.42 -2.05
CA ASP A 101 23.89 -9.32 -2.73
C ASP A 101 23.94 -9.19 -4.27
N LEU A 102 23.14 -8.32 -4.90
CA LEU A 102 23.12 -8.18 -6.37
C LEU A 102 23.72 -6.87 -6.92
N ASN A 103 24.28 -6.02 -6.06
CA ASN A 103 25.06 -4.84 -6.48
C ASN A 103 26.57 -5.13 -6.61
N LYS A 104 26.93 -6.34 -7.07
CA LYS A 104 28.29 -6.63 -7.54
C LYS A 104 28.24 -6.68 -9.05
N GLU A 105 29.02 -5.81 -9.69
CA GLU A 105 29.32 -5.88 -11.12
C GLU A 105 29.67 -7.32 -11.52
N VAL A 106 28.79 -7.97 -12.28
CA VAL A 106 29.02 -9.34 -12.75
C VAL A 106 29.86 -9.26 -14.01
N VAL A 107 31.17 -9.37 -13.85
CA VAL A 107 32.09 -9.59 -14.97
C VAL A 107 31.80 -10.97 -15.55
N LEU A 108 31.25 -10.99 -16.76
CA LEU A 108 30.98 -12.22 -17.51
C LEU A 108 32.31 -12.83 -17.98
N ASN A 109 32.88 -13.74 -17.20
CA ASN A 109 34.05 -14.51 -17.60
C ASN A 109 33.62 -15.93 -18.01
N PRO A 110 34.14 -16.53 -19.10
CA PRO A 110 33.66 -17.82 -19.62
C PRO A 110 33.74 -19.01 -18.65
N LYS A 111 34.45 -18.87 -17.52
CA LYS A 111 34.64 -19.94 -16.52
C LYS A 111 33.57 -20.02 -15.42
N SER A 112 32.59 -19.10 -15.36
CA SER A 112 31.54 -19.12 -14.33
C SER A 112 30.30 -19.95 -14.70
N PHE A 113 30.27 -20.61 -15.86
CA PHE A 113 29.11 -21.41 -16.30
C PHE A 113 29.15 -22.88 -15.87
N SER A 114 30.10 -23.28 -15.03
CA SER A 114 30.25 -24.67 -14.57
C SER A 114 29.78 -24.84 -13.13
N SER A 115 28.51 -24.59 -12.84
CA SER A 115 27.89 -25.18 -11.64
C SER A 115 26.36 -25.16 -11.66
N SER A 116 25.81 -26.34 -11.39
CA SER A 116 24.43 -26.74 -11.09
C SER A 116 23.45 -26.98 -12.25
N SER A 117 22.99 -28.23 -12.29
CA SER A 117 22.00 -28.84 -13.19
C SER A 117 20.59 -28.21 -13.08
N PRO A 118 19.69 -28.47 -14.05
CA PRO A 118 18.52 -27.64 -14.35
C PRO A 118 17.30 -27.99 -13.48
N SER A 119 16.57 -26.98 -12.99
CA SER A 119 15.19 -27.15 -12.55
C SER A 119 14.25 -26.97 -13.75
N GLN A 120 13.36 -27.94 -13.97
CA GLN A 120 12.52 -28.05 -15.17
C GLN A 120 11.32 -27.07 -15.24
N ASP A 121 11.41 -25.82 -14.76
CA ASP A 121 10.24 -24.92 -14.86
C ASP A 121 10.53 -23.41 -15.01
N SER A 122 11.66 -23.01 -15.60
CA SER A 122 11.76 -21.63 -16.10
C SER A 122 12.62 -21.49 -17.36
N SER A 123 11.96 -21.22 -18.48
CA SER A 123 12.59 -20.92 -19.77
C SER A 123 12.90 -19.43 -19.89
N ASN A 124 13.76 -18.89 -19.01
CA ASN A 124 14.30 -17.53 -19.18
C ASN A 124 15.70 -17.60 -19.79
N CYS A 125 15.80 -18.00 -21.07
CA CYS A 125 17.04 -17.91 -21.83
C CYS A 125 17.20 -16.49 -22.38
N LEU A 126 18.22 -15.78 -21.92
CA LEU A 126 18.67 -14.52 -22.53
C LEU A 126 19.57 -14.85 -23.73
N VAL A 127 19.06 -14.66 -24.94
CA VAL A 127 19.85 -14.73 -26.17
C VAL A 127 20.48 -13.35 -26.40
N ILE A 128 21.79 -13.25 -26.17
CA ILE A 128 22.55 -12.03 -26.46
C ILE A 128 23.26 -12.23 -27.79
N THR A 129 22.77 -11.56 -28.84
CA THR A 129 23.43 -11.51 -30.14
C THR A 129 24.41 -10.34 -30.15
N ILE A 130 25.71 -10.63 -30.05
CA ILE A 130 26.75 -9.61 -30.21
C ILE A 130 26.94 -9.41 -31.72
N MET A 131 26.39 -8.31 -32.25
CA MET A 131 26.65 -7.89 -33.62
C MET A 131 28.04 -7.25 -33.67
N GLU A 132 28.96 -7.89 -34.38
CA GLU A 132 30.27 -7.32 -34.66
C GLU A 132 30.10 -6.21 -35.71
N VAL A 133 30.31 -4.96 -35.31
CA VAL A 133 30.27 -3.81 -36.22
C VAL A 133 31.54 -3.85 -37.07
N PRO A 134 31.48 -4.05 -38.40
CA PRO A 134 32.67 -4.04 -39.23
C PRO A 134 33.27 -2.64 -39.21
N ARG A 135 34.46 -2.49 -38.61
CA ARG A 135 35.27 -1.28 -38.78
C ARG A 135 35.81 -1.28 -40.20
N HIS A 136 35.08 -0.65 -41.13
CA HIS A 136 35.56 -0.47 -42.49
C HIS A 136 36.60 0.67 -42.54
N SER A 137 37.85 0.26 -42.60
CA SER A 137 38.98 1.00 -43.13
C SER A 137 38.91 1.01 -44.66
N ARG A 138 38.58 2.16 -45.27
CA ARG A 138 39.01 2.47 -46.65
C ARG A 138 38.91 3.95 -46.97
N SER A 139 40.07 4.60 -47.06
CA SER A 139 40.28 5.81 -47.84
C SER A 139 40.32 5.47 -49.35
N PRO A 140 39.90 6.41 -50.22
CA PRO A 140 40.85 6.96 -51.18
C PRO A 140 40.78 8.49 -51.36
N SER A 141 41.85 9.00 -51.95
CA SER A 141 42.32 10.39 -52.03
C SER A 141 41.96 11.08 -53.36
N ARG A 142 41.66 12.40 -53.28
CA ARG A 142 41.84 13.49 -54.29
C ARG A 142 41.04 13.36 -55.61
N ASN A 143 40.46 14.39 -56.25
CA ASN A 143 40.56 15.86 -56.24
C ASN A 143 39.33 16.44 -56.99
N GLY A 144 38.89 17.68 -56.70
CA GLY A 144 38.08 18.48 -57.65
C GLY A 144 37.04 19.41 -57.01
N SER A 145 37.29 20.71 -57.10
CA SER A 145 36.57 21.85 -56.51
C SER A 145 35.09 22.02 -56.90
N SER A 146 34.25 22.43 -55.94
CA SER A 146 33.47 23.68 -55.95
C SER A 146 32.50 23.67 -54.77
N GLU A 147 32.69 24.60 -53.83
CA GLU A 147 31.64 24.94 -52.88
C GLU A 147 30.46 25.58 -53.62
N VAL A 148 29.31 25.51 -52.92
CA VAL A 148 28.20 26.46 -52.94
C VAL A 148 26.86 25.94 -53.53
N TYR A 149 25.96 25.65 -52.58
CA TYR A 149 24.50 25.48 -52.63
C TYR A 149 23.88 24.15 -53.10
N ALA A 150 23.60 23.27 -52.12
CA ALA A 150 22.34 22.51 -52.03
C ALA A 150 22.13 21.86 -50.64
N GLU A 151 22.41 22.57 -49.53
CA GLU A 151 22.08 22.12 -48.17
C GLU A 151 20.84 22.87 -47.64
N GLN A 152 19.69 22.75 -48.31
CA GLN A 152 18.43 23.35 -47.84
C GLN A 152 17.27 22.36 -47.71
N SER A 153 17.52 21.05 -47.95
CA SER A 153 16.44 20.07 -48.08
C SER A 153 16.35 19.01 -46.95
N LEU A 154 17.30 18.96 -46.01
CA LEU A 154 17.26 18.02 -44.87
C LEU A 154 16.90 18.67 -43.53
N ASP A 155 17.09 19.99 -43.40
CA ASP A 155 16.75 20.75 -42.18
C ASP A 155 15.25 21.07 -42.10
N SER A 156 14.59 21.34 -43.22
CA SER A 156 13.16 21.67 -43.27
C SER A 156 12.26 20.50 -42.84
N LEU A 157 12.68 19.25 -43.11
CA LEU A 157 11.96 18.05 -42.65
C LEU A 157 12.22 17.74 -41.16
N SER A 158 13.43 18.06 -40.65
CA SER A 158 13.79 17.88 -39.23
C SER A 158 13.16 18.95 -38.33
N ILE A 159 13.03 20.19 -38.80
CA ILE A 159 12.37 21.29 -38.09
C ILE A 159 10.87 21.02 -37.92
N GLY A 160 10.16 20.62 -38.99
CA GLY A 160 8.73 20.30 -38.89
C GLY A 160 8.44 19.12 -37.95
N LYS A 161 9.31 18.11 -37.94
CA LYS A 161 9.19 16.95 -37.03
C LYS A 161 9.50 17.32 -35.57
N ALA A 162 10.40 18.26 -35.34
CA ALA A 162 10.69 18.79 -34.01
C ALA A 162 9.52 19.65 -33.49
N GLU A 163 8.91 20.46 -34.34
CA GLU A 163 7.73 21.29 -34.02
C GLU A 163 6.51 20.44 -33.67
N GLU A 164 6.25 19.36 -34.42
CA GLU A 164 5.19 18.39 -34.14
C GLU A 164 5.41 17.68 -32.79
N LYS A 165 6.66 17.29 -32.50
CA LYS A 165 6.98 16.68 -31.20
C LYS A 165 6.79 17.68 -30.05
N LEU A 166 7.08 18.96 -30.28
CA LEU A 166 6.93 20.01 -29.29
C LEU A 166 5.44 20.32 -29.00
N SER A 167 4.58 20.26 -30.02
CA SER A 167 3.13 20.43 -29.85
C SER A 167 2.51 19.28 -29.05
N LEU A 168 2.89 18.03 -29.33
CA LEU A 168 2.45 16.87 -28.57
C LEU A 168 2.87 16.96 -27.09
N LEU A 169 4.11 17.36 -26.82
CA LEU A 169 4.59 17.53 -25.45
C LEU A 169 3.85 18.65 -24.70
N ARG A 170 3.50 19.75 -25.38
CA ARG A 170 2.66 20.81 -24.78
C ARG A 170 1.27 20.30 -24.44
N GLN A 171 0.64 19.56 -25.35
CA GLN A 171 -0.68 18.96 -25.11
C GLN A 171 -0.63 17.96 -23.95
N GLN A 172 0.38 17.09 -23.91
CA GLN A 172 0.58 16.14 -22.80
C GLN A 172 0.81 16.85 -21.47
N LYS A 173 1.53 17.98 -21.47
CA LYS A 173 1.71 18.82 -20.29
C LYS A 173 0.38 19.41 -19.81
N GLU A 174 -0.43 19.97 -20.71
CA GLU A 174 -1.75 20.53 -20.37
C GLU A 174 -2.69 19.46 -19.80
N GLU A 175 -2.72 18.27 -20.40
CA GLU A 175 -3.49 17.13 -19.89
C GLU A 175 -3.01 16.68 -18.50
N SER A 176 -1.68 16.63 -18.30
CA SER A 176 -1.09 16.30 -17.00
C SER A 176 -1.46 17.34 -15.94
N VAL A 177 -1.42 18.62 -16.28
CA VAL A 177 -1.80 19.72 -15.37
C VAL A 177 -3.29 19.63 -15.00
N LEU A 178 -4.16 19.38 -15.98
CA LEU A 178 -5.59 19.20 -15.71
C LEU A 178 -5.86 17.99 -14.81
N LYS A 179 -5.12 16.90 -15.00
CA LYS A 179 -5.22 15.71 -14.14
C LYS A 179 -4.74 16.02 -12.72
N GLU A 180 -3.64 16.76 -12.57
CA GLU A 180 -3.12 17.22 -11.29
C GLU A 180 -4.15 18.08 -10.55
N GLU A 181 -4.76 19.06 -11.23
CA GLU A 181 -5.79 19.93 -10.67
C GLU A 181 -7.01 19.14 -10.18
N LYS A 182 -7.48 18.17 -10.98
CA LYS A 182 -8.56 17.27 -10.56
C LYS A 182 -8.16 16.50 -9.31
N THR A 183 -6.97 15.90 -9.27
CA THR A 183 -6.50 15.17 -8.09
C THR A 183 -6.35 16.05 -6.85
N GLN A 184 -5.91 17.30 -7.04
CA GLN A 184 -5.82 18.28 -5.96
C GLN A 184 -7.20 18.60 -5.39
N HIS A 185 -8.21 18.80 -6.24
CA HIS A 185 -9.58 19.06 -5.80
C HIS A 185 -10.18 17.86 -5.03
N TYR A 186 -9.95 16.63 -5.50
CA TYR A 186 -10.36 15.43 -4.76
C TYR A 186 -9.68 15.34 -3.39
N LEU A 187 -8.38 15.65 -3.32
CA LEU A 187 -7.64 15.63 -2.06
C LEU A 187 -8.17 16.70 -1.09
N GLU A 188 -8.45 17.91 -1.58
CA GLU A 188 -9.03 18.99 -0.78
C GLU A 188 -10.41 18.59 -0.20
N ALA A 189 -11.26 17.94 -1.00
CA ALA A 189 -12.54 17.42 -0.53
C ALA A 189 -12.36 16.35 0.57
N VAL A 190 -11.40 15.43 0.41
CA VAL A 190 -11.10 14.41 1.41
C VAL A 190 -10.56 15.02 2.71
N VAL A 191 -9.66 16.01 2.61
CA VAL A 191 -9.11 16.73 3.77
C VAL A 191 -10.23 17.46 4.52
N SER A 192 -11.10 18.16 3.81
CA SER A 192 -12.25 18.86 4.41
C SER A 192 -13.16 17.90 5.19
N VAL A 193 -13.48 16.73 4.62
CA VAL A 193 -14.29 15.71 5.32
C VAL A 193 -13.55 15.18 6.56
N ALA A 194 -12.26 14.91 6.46
CA ALA A 194 -11.46 14.43 7.59
C ALA A 194 -11.38 15.45 8.73
N GLU A 195 -11.26 16.74 8.42
CA GLU A 195 -11.29 17.83 9.39
C GLU A 195 -12.65 17.93 10.08
N HIS A 196 -13.74 17.85 9.32
CA HIS A 196 -15.09 17.86 9.88
C HIS A 196 -15.32 16.70 10.85
N ILE A 197 -14.99 15.47 10.44
CA ILE A 197 -15.08 14.28 11.31
C ILE A 197 -14.20 14.46 12.56
N SER A 198 -13.01 15.04 12.42
CA SER A 198 -12.11 15.30 13.54
C SER A 198 -12.70 16.29 14.54
N LEU A 199 -13.38 17.34 14.06
CA LEU A 199 -14.08 18.33 14.89
C LEU A 199 -15.24 17.69 15.64
N GLU A 200 -16.09 16.91 14.97
CA GLU A 200 -17.20 16.20 15.61
C GLU A 200 -16.71 15.21 16.67
N ARG A 201 -15.66 14.43 16.36
CA ARG A 201 -15.00 13.54 17.32
C ARG A 201 -14.51 14.30 18.55
N ASN A 202 -13.84 15.44 18.36
CA ASN A 202 -13.36 16.27 19.47
C ASN A 202 -14.52 16.78 20.33
N HIS A 203 -15.62 17.21 19.71
CA HIS A 203 -16.81 17.66 20.41
C HIS A 203 -17.42 16.53 21.25
N LEU A 204 -17.58 15.33 20.67
CA LEU A 204 -18.08 14.15 21.38
C LEU A 204 -17.17 13.76 22.57
N LEU A 205 -15.85 13.80 22.39
CA LEU A 205 -14.90 13.52 23.48
C LEU A 205 -15.04 14.53 24.63
N HIS A 206 -15.21 15.81 24.31
CA HIS A 206 -15.44 16.83 25.31
C HIS A 206 -16.74 16.60 26.09
N MET A 207 -17.84 16.31 25.38
CA MET A 207 -19.12 15.99 26.03
C MET A 207 -19.04 14.75 26.92
N ALA A 208 -18.40 13.68 26.44
CA ALA A 208 -18.19 12.46 27.22
C ALA A 208 -17.39 12.74 28.50
N SER A 209 -16.34 13.55 28.41
CA SER A 209 -15.54 13.96 29.56
C SER A 209 -16.35 14.79 30.57
N ALA A 210 -17.21 15.70 30.09
CA ALA A 210 -18.08 16.50 30.95
C ALA A 210 -19.12 15.64 31.69
N LEU A 211 -19.73 14.68 31.00
CA LEU A 211 -20.67 13.73 31.61
C LEU A 211 -19.98 12.83 32.63
N GLU A 212 -18.77 12.35 32.33
CA GLU A 212 -17.98 11.56 33.26
C GLU A 212 -17.66 12.37 34.53
N GLN A 213 -17.27 13.64 34.39
CA GLN A 213 -17.03 14.52 35.52
C GLN A 213 -18.29 14.72 36.37
N GLU A 214 -19.47 14.87 35.74
CA GLU A 214 -20.73 15.00 36.46
C GLU A 214 -21.10 13.71 37.20
N LYS A 215 -20.89 12.54 36.58
CA LYS A 215 -21.04 11.23 37.23
C LYS A 215 -20.16 11.13 38.48
N GLN A 216 -18.87 11.49 38.38
CA GLN A 216 -17.96 11.47 39.53
C GLN A 216 -18.41 12.44 40.62
N ARG A 217 -18.86 13.65 40.26
CA ARG A 217 -19.42 14.63 41.19
C ARG A 217 -20.63 14.07 41.94
N PHE A 218 -21.52 13.36 41.24
CA PHE A 218 -22.70 12.74 41.84
C PHE A 218 -22.34 11.61 42.80
N ILE A 219 -21.43 10.71 42.39
CA ILE A 219 -20.91 9.63 43.25
C ILE A 219 -20.31 10.20 44.54
N CYS A 220 -19.48 11.24 44.44
CA CYS A 220 -18.90 11.91 45.60
C CYS A 220 -19.97 12.48 46.55
N LYS A 221 -21.05 13.08 46.01
CA LYS A 221 -22.17 13.58 46.83
C LYS A 221 -22.89 12.45 47.58
N ILE A 222 -23.16 11.33 46.91
CA ILE A 222 -23.79 10.16 47.54
C ILE A 222 -22.91 9.61 48.66
N LEU A 223 -21.64 9.33 48.37
CA LEU A 223 -20.70 8.77 49.35
C LEU A 223 -20.61 9.64 50.62
N ASN A 224 -20.51 10.95 50.44
CA ASN A 224 -20.50 11.89 51.57
C ASN A 224 -21.82 11.86 52.36
N GLY A 225 -22.96 11.75 51.67
CA GLY A 225 -24.27 11.55 52.29
C GLY A 225 -24.35 10.28 53.12
N THR A 226 -23.90 9.15 52.56
CA THR A 226 -23.88 7.85 53.24
C THR A 226 -22.98 7.86 54.48
N VAL A 227 -21.80 8.48 54.40
CA VAL A 227 -20.90 8.64 55.56
C VAL A 227 -21.56 9.45 56.67
N ARG A 228 -22.23 10.58 56.33
CA ARG A 228 -22.97 11.39 57.31
C ARG A 228 -24.11 10.62 57.95
N LEU A 229 -24.89 9.89 57.16
CA LEU A 229 -25.99 9.06 57.66
C LEU A 229 -25.48 7.99 58.64
N GLY A 230 -24.37 7.32 58.31
CA GLY A 230 -23.76 6.33 59.19
C GLY A 230 -23.28 6.92 60.53
N LYS A 231 -22.76 8.15 60.53
CA LYS A 231 -22.42 8.87 61.77
C LYS A 231 -23.66 9.16 62.62
N LEU A 232 -24.72 9.69 62.01
CA LEU A 232 -25.98 9.98 62.71
C LEU A 232 -26.64 8.71 63.26
N GLN A 233 -26.63 7.61 62.51
CA GLN A 233 -27.19 6.34 62.96
C GLN A 233 -26.46 5.81 64.20
N LYS A 234 -25.12 5.94 64.25
CA LYS A 234 -24.33 5.61 65.45
C LYS A 234 -24.70 6.51 66.64
N GLU A 235 -24.89 7.81 66.41
CA GLU A 235 -25.24 8.76 67.47
C GLU A 235 -26.64 8.49 68.05
N VAL A 236 -27.64 8.21 67.19
CA VAL A 236 -28.98 7.81 67.62
C VAL A 236 -28.94 6.49 68.40
N GLN A 237 -28.16 5.51 67.92
CA GLN A 237 -28.00 4.23 68.59
C GLN A 237 -27.39 4.36 70.00
N VAL A 238 -26.48 5.31 70.20
CA VAL A 238 -25.90 5.65 71.52
C VAL A 238 -26.98 6.26 72.42
N ARG A 239 -27.73 7.26 71.94
CA ARG A 239 -28.78 7.92 72.74
C ARG A 239 -29.91 6.98 73.17
N LEU A 240 -30.28 6.01 72.33
CA LEU A 240 -31.28 4.99 72.65
C LEU A 240 -30.78 3.93 73.65
N LYS A 241 -29.46 3.72 73.76
CA LYS A 241 -28.84 2.78 74.71
C LYS A 241 -28.48 3.44 76.05
N SER A 242 -28.54 4.76 76.14
CA SER A 242 -28.41 5.48 77.40
C SER A 242 -29.63 5.21 78.28
N PRO A 243 -29.50 4.62 79.49
CA PRO A 243 -30.63 4.46 80.38
C PRO A 243 -31.18 5.85 80.75
N LEU A 244 -32.49 6.05 80.54
CA LEU A 244 -33.21 7.23 81.03
C LEU A 244 -33.06 7.25 82.55
N ASN A 245 -32.18 8.12 83.06
CA ASN A 245 -32.06 8.38 84.47
C ASN A 245 -33.26 9.28 84.85
N ILE A 246 -34.39 8.63 85.16
CA ILE A 246 -35.59 9.28 85.67
C ILE A 246 -35.44 9.28 87.19
N SER A 247 -35.09 10.44 87.72
CA SER A 247 -35.11 10.78 89.15
C SER A 247 -36.23 11.77 89.41
#